data_AF-A0A0K0DN38-F1
#
_entry.id   AF-A0A0K0DN38-F1
#
_cell.length_a   1.000
_cell.length_b   1.000
_cell.length_c   1.000
_cell.angle_alpha   90.00
_cell.angle_beta   90.00
_cell.angle_gamma   90.00
#
_symmetry.space_group_name_H-M   'P 1'
#
loop_
_entity.id
_entity.type
_entity.pdbx_description
1 polymer ?
#
loop_
_entity_poly.entity_id
_entity_poly.type
_entity_poly.pdbx_seq_one_letter_code
_entity_poly.pdbx_strand_id
1 'polypeptide(L)'
;MVEADQSSDGEMDTGATSSLEAAALARKKRLLELKSRLHGIEMKEEDYEEEMERTKMNKEGEAIFRNYKPASEVGKVVHPKPKFDVVEEVIAEHLEDAKKIEPVTTVDLSTLAPKKIDWDLKRDIEKRLQKLERRTQKCIAEMIRERLAEGKGDLASTVNAGVQ
;
A
#
# COMPACT_ATOMS: atom_id res chain seq x y z
N MET A 1 -65.38 41.39 4.40
CA MET A 1 -64.84 41.09 3.05
C MET A 1 -63.77 40.04 3.24
N VAL A 2 -64.01 38.72 3.06
CA VAL A 2 -64.12 37.97 1.78
C VAL A 2 -62.82 38.18 0.97
N GLU A 3 -61.96 37.21 0.66
CA GLU A 3 -62.09 35.96 -0.14
C GLU A 3 -60.96 34.98 0.31
N ALA A 4 -61.18 33.69 0.59
CA ALA A 4 -61.40 32.57 -0.33
C ALA A 4 -60.33 32.46 -1.43
N ASP A 5 -59.28 31.67 -1.18
CA ASP A 5 -58.52 31.03 -2.26
C ASP A 5 -58.61 29.52 -2.11
N GLN A 6 -59.09 28.90 -3.18
CA GLN A 6 -59.48 27.51 -3.28
C GLN A 6 -58.29 26.71 -3.81
N SER A 7 -57.54 26.03 -2.93
CA SER A 7 -56.75 24.89 -3.38
C SER A 7 -57.63 23.65 -3.32
N SER A 8 -58.27 23.42 -4.46
CA SER A 8 -58.90 22.17 -4.88
C SER A 8 -57.91 21.01 -4.75
N ASP A 9 -57.79 20.43 -3.55
CA ASP A 9 -57.24 19.09 -3.40
C ASP A 9 -58.29 18.12 -3.95
N GLY A 10 -58.05 17.73 -5.21
CA GLY A 10 -58.84 16.73 -5.88
C GLY A 10 -58.94 15.49 -5.00
N GLU A 11 -60.16 15.03 -4.82
CA GLU A 11 -60.44 13.65 -4.49
C GLU A 11 -59.64 12.77 -5.47
N MET A 12 -58.49 12.26 -5.03
CA MET A 12 -58.00 11.00 -5.56
C MET A 12 -58.87 9.92 -4.92
N ASP A 13 -60.02 9.69 -5.55
CA ASP A 13 -60.74 8.43 -5.49
C ASP A 13 -59.83 7.34 -6.07
N THR A 14 -58.93 6.81 -5.25
CA THR A 14 -58.33 5.50 -5.52
C THR A 14 -59.20 4.47 -4.81
N GLY A 15 -60.16 3.97 -5.59
CA GLY A 15 -61.13 2.92 -5.30
C GLY A 15 -60.93 2.12 -4.01
N ALA A 16 -61.96 2.16 -3.16
CA ALA A 16 -62.17 1.27 -2.02
C ALA A 16 -60.88 0.93 -1.25
N THR A 17 -60.35 1.90 -0.50
CA THR A 17 -59.24 1.69 0.43
C THR A 17 -59.49 0.42 1.25
N SER A 18 -58.61 -0.56 1.12
CA SER A 18 -58.78 -1.84 1.80
C SER A 18 -58.83 -1.62 3.32
N SER A 19 -59.53 -2.48 4.08
CA SER A 19 -59.60 -2.36 5.55
C SER A 19 -58.21 -2.28 6.20
N LEU A 20 -57.19 -2.88 5.59
CA LEU A 20 -55.80 -2.83 6.05
C LEU A 20 -55.15 -1.47 5.79
N GLU A 21 -55.42 -0.87 4.64
CA GLU A 21 -54.91 0.45 4.26
C GLU A 21 -55.51 1.56 5.13
N ALA A 22 -56.83 1.51 5.39
CA ALA A 22 -57.49 2.43 6.31
C ALA A 22 -56.92 2.32 7.73
N ALA A 23 -56.67 1.10 8.23
CA ALA A 23 -56.04 0.88 9.53
C ALA A 23 -54.59 1.37 9.58
N ALA A 24 -53.84 1.25 8.48
CA ALA A 24 -52.47 1.75 8.37
C ALA A 24 -52.43 3.28 8.42
N LEU A 25 -53.34 3.97 7.72
CA LEU A 25 -53.46 5.43 7.76
C LEU A 25 -53.88 5.93 9.14
N ALA A 26 -54.82 5.25 9.81
CA ALA A 26 -55.22 5.59 11.17
C ALA A 26 -54.05 5.46 12.16
N ARG A 27 -53.22 4.40 12.01
CA ARG A 27 -52.01 4.22 12.82
C ARG A 27 -50.96 5.29 12.52
N LYS A 28 -50.75 5.65 11.24
CA LYS A 28 -49.81 6.71 10.82
C LYS A 28 -50.19 8.03 11.50
N LYS A 29 -51.46 8.44 11.41
CA LYS A 29 -51.99 9.67 12.04
C LYS A 29 -51.80 9.67 13.56
N ARG A 30 -52.14 8.55 14.23
CA ARG A 30 -51.95 8.42 15.69
C ARG A 30 -50.48 8.53 16.11
N LEU A 31 -49.56 7.93 15.35
CA LEU A 31 -48.14 8.01 15.65
C LEU A 31 -47.59 9.42 15.39
N LEU A 32 -48.07 10.10 14.34
CA LEU A 32 -47.72 11.49 14.05
C LEU A 32 -48.10 12.41 15.21
N GLU A 33 -49.30 12.26 15.77
CA GLU A 33 -49.78 13.05 16.90
C GLU A 33 -49.01 12.76 18.20
N LEU A 34 -48.65 11.50 18.44
CA LEU A 34 -47.77 11.16 19.57
C LEU A 34 -46.39 11.80 19.41
N LYS A 35 -45.87 11.85 18.17
CA LYS A 35 -44.56 12.44 17.88
C LYS A 35 -44.60 13.97 17.99
N SER A 36 -45.65 14.62 17.49
CA SER A 36 -45.83 16.08 17.63
C SER A 36 -45.96 16.48 19.10
N ARG A 37 -46.71 15.72 19.91
CA ARG A 37 -46.79 15.92 21.36
C ARG A 37 -45.43 15.76 22.05
N LEU A 38 -44.59 14.81 21.62
CA LEU A 38 -43.27 14.60 22.21
C LEU A 38 -42.29 15.74 21.87
N HIS A 39 -42.35 16.27 20.65
CA HIS A 39 -41.43 17.30 20.16
C HIS A 39 -41.93 18.73 20.39
N GLY A 40 -43.20 18.89 20.79
CA GLY A 40 -43.81 20.19 21.09
C GLY A 40 -44.07 21.07 19.86
N ILE A 41 -43.99 20.50 18.66
CA ILE A 41 -44.15 21.16 17.35
C ILE A 41 -45.11 20.31 16.52
N GLU A 42 -46.02 20.95 15.78
CA GLU A 42 -46.90 20.25 14.82
C GLU A 42 -46.06 19.70 13.66
N MET A 43 -45.78 18.40 13.71
CA MET A 43 -45.09 17.67 12.64
C MET A 43 -46.07 17.39 11.49
N LYS A 44 -45.72 17.74 10.26
CA LYS A 44 -46.49 17.38 9.06
C LYS A 44 -45.98 16.06 8.47
N GLU A 45 -46.74 15.47 7.54
CA GLU A 45 -46.33 14.22 6.88
C GLU A 45 -45.04 14.39 6.06
N GLU A 46 -44.81 15.56 5.48
CA GLU A 46 -43.59 15.92 4.72
C GLU A 46 -42.34 15.86 5.61
N ASP A 47 -42.41 16.40 6.84
CA ASP A 47 -41.30 16.38 7.80
C ASP A 47 -40.90 14.94 8.18
N TYR A 48 -41.87 14.03 8.23
CA TYR A 48 -41.65 12.61 8.53
C TYR A 48 -40.93 11.88 7.39
N GLU A 49 -41.28 12.21 6.15
CA GLU A 49 -40.65 11.64 4.95
C GLU A 49 -39.20 12.14 4.81
N GLU A 50 -38.95 13.42 5.05
CA GLU A 50 -37.58 13.95 5.05
C GLU A 50 -36.69 13.33 6.14
N GLU A 51 -37.23 13.07 7.33
CA GLU A 51 -36.50 12.43 8.42
C GLU A 51 -36.19 10.97 8.10
N MET A 52 -37.13 10.25 7.48
CA MET A 52 -36.91 8.90 6.97
C MET A 52 -35.81 8.86 5.91
N GLU A 53 -35.82 9.77 4.94
CA GLU A 53 -34.77 9.87 3.92
C GLU A 53 -33.40 10.22 4.54
N ARG A 54 -33.36 11.15 5.50
CA ARG A 54 -32.12 11.48 6.24
C ARG A 54 -31.53 10.25 6.95
N THR A 55 -32.34 9.39 7.54
CA THR A 55 -31.85 8.15 8.19
C THR A 55 -31.37 7.09 7.20
N LYS A 56 -31.89 7.06 5.96
CA LYS A 56 -31.39 6.16 4.90
C LYS A 56 -30.04 6.62 4.37
N MET A 57 -29.87 7.92 4.12
CA MET A 57 -28.62 8.50 3.62
C MET A 57 -27.44 8.28 4.60
N ASN A 58 -27.71 8.23 5.91
CA ASN A 58 -26.68 7.96 6.93
C ASN A 58 -26.18 6.50 6.95
N LYS A 59 -26.88 5.55 6.32
CA LYS A 59 -26.45 4.14 6.25
C LYS A 59 -25.42 3.88 5.14
N GLU A 60 -25.38 4.73 4.12
CA GLU A 60 -24.49 4.57 2.97
C GLU A 60 -23.02 4.93 3.28
N GLY A 61 -22.75 5.47 4.47
CA GLY A 61 -21.42 5.91 4.91
C GLY A 61 -20.90 5.30 6.22
N GLU A 62 -21.50 4.22 6.73
CA GLU A 62 -21.02 3.60 7.97
C GLU A 62 -19.62 2.99 7.81
N ALA A 63 -18.73 3.29 8.76
CA ALA A 63 -17.34 2.83 8.75
C ALA A 63 -17.27 1.29 8.86
N ILE A 64 -16.87 0.64 7.78
CA ILE A 64 -16.70 -0.81 7.75
C ILE A 64 -15.43 -1.18 8.53
N PHE A 65 -15.56 -2.07 9.51
CA PHE A 65 -14.39 -2.61 10.21
C PHE A 65 -13.50 -3.37 9.24
N ARG A 66 -12.18 -3.21 9.37
CA ARG A 66 -11.16 -3.82 8.48
C ARG A 66 -11.27 -5.35 8.37
N ASN A 67 -11.95 -6.00 9.33
CA ASN A 67 -12.15 -7.45 9.38
C ASN A 67 -13.58 -7.90 9.02
N TYR A 68 -14.46 -6.98 8.61
CA TYR A 68 -15.85 -7.28 8.26
C TYR A 68 -16.03 -7.31 6.74
N LYS A 69 -16.48 -8.44 6.23
CA LYS A 69 -16.93 -8.58 4.83
C LYS A 69 -18.45 -8.76 4.87
N PRO A 70 -19.24 -7.76 4.43
CA PRO A 70 -20.69 -7.90 4.40
C PRO A 70 -21.05 -9.04 3.45
N ALA A 71 -21.76 -10.05 3.98
CA ALA A 71 -22.22 -11.17 3.18
C ALA A 71 -23.32 -10.66 2.22
N SER A 72 -23.08 -10.71 0.91
CA SER A 72 -24.08 -10.33 -0.10
C SER A 72 -25.23 -11.33 -0.21
N GLU A 73 -25.05 -12.55 0.33
CA GLU A 73 -26.08 -13.57 0.48
C GLU A 73 -25.74 -14.37 1.75
N VAL A 74 -26.70 -14.54 2.66
CA VAL A 74 -26.51 -15.31 3.90
C VAL A 74 -26.10 -16.75 3.54
N GLY A 75 -24.84 -17.12 3.81
CA GLY A 75 -24.39 -18.53 3.75
C GLY A 75 -23.18 -18.88 2.87
N LYS A 76 -22.56 -17.93 2.14
CA LYS A 76 -21.33 -18.20 1.38
C LYS A 76 -20.14 -17.44 1.95
N VAL A 77 -19.61 -17.91 3.08
CA VAL A 77 -18.31 -17.47 3.56
C VAL A 77 -17.25 -18.09 2.63
N VAL A 78 -16.77 -17.30 1.67
CA VAL A 78 -15.66 -17.71 0.80
C VAL A 78 -14.38 -17.64 1.63
N HIS A 79 -14.05 -18.74 2.29
CA HIS A 79 -12.72 -18.93 2.84
C HIS A 79 -11.73 -19.02 1.67
N PRO A 80 -10.56 -18.35 1.74
CA PRO A 80 -9.52 -18.59 0.76
C PRO A 80 -9.15 -20.07 0.83
N LYS A 81 -9.32 -20.80 -0.29
CA LYS A 81 -8.90 -22.18 -0.37
C LYS A 81 -7.38 -22.22 -0.13
N PRO A 82 -6.87 -23.05 0.79
CA PRO A 82 -5.43 -23.19 0.95
C PRO A 82 -4.85 -23.69 -0.37
N LYS A 83 -3.80 -23.02 -0.84
CA LYS A 83 -3.02 -23.51 -1.97
C LYS A 83 -2.21 -24.70 -1.46
N PHE A 84 -2.40 -25.88 -2.07
CA PHE A 84 -1.61 -27.07 -1.75
C PHE A 84 -0.29 -27.11 -2.53
N ASP A 85 -0.12 -26.19 -3.47
CA ASP A 85 1.00 -26.13 -4.42
C ASP A 85 2.26 -25.45 -3.85
N VAL A 86 2.26 -25.10 -2.56
CA VAL A 86 3.40 -24.44 -1.89
C VAL A 86 4.68 -25.26 -2.02
N VAL A 87 4.55 -26.60 -1.94
CA VAL A 87 5.70 -27.50 -2.09
C VAL A 87 6.22 -27.48 -3.53
N GLU A 88 5.34 -27.41 -4.51
CA GLU A 88 5.71 -27.34 -5.93
C GLU A 88 6.37 -26.00 -6.27
N GLU A 89 5.87 -24.89 -5.72
CA GLU A 89 6.46 -23.55 -5.85
C GLU A 89 7.89 -23.51 -5.26
N VAL A 90 8.08 -24.07 -4.06
CA VAL A 90 9.40 -24.13 -3.42
C VAL A 90 10.36 -25.03 -4.20
N ILE A 91 9.91 -26.19 -4.68
CA ILE A 91 10.73 -27.08 -5.51
C ILE A 91 11.12 -26.38 -6.81
N ALA A 92 10.20 -25.63 -7.44
CA ALA A 92 10.48 -24.88 -8.66
C ALA A 92 11.54 -23.79 -8.43
N GLU A 93 11.43 -23.02 -7.35
CA GLU A 93 12.42 -21.99 -6.97
C GLU A 93 13.82 -22.59 -6.77
N HIS A 94 13.91 -23.70 -6.02
CA HIS A 94 15.19 -24.39 -5.81
C HIS A 94 15.76 -24.97 -7.12
N LEU A 95 14.90 -25.44 -8.03
CA LEU A 95 15.32 -25.94 -9.34
C LEU A 95 15.85 -24.81 -10.24
N GLU A 96 15.26 -23.63 -10.17
CA GLU A 96 15.72 -22.44 -10.87
C GLU A 96 17.07 -21.97 -10.35
N ASP A 97 17.27 -21.96 -9.04
CA ASP A 97 18.55 -21.60 -8.42
C ASP A 97 19.65 -22.61 -8.74
N ALA A 98 19.33 -23.90 -8.74
CA ALA A 98 20.28 -24.94 -9.15
C ALA A 98 20.67 -24.82 -10.64
N LYS A 99 19.77 -24.35 -11.51
CA LYS A 99 20.08 -24.09 -12.94
C LYS A 99 20.95 -22.86 -13.15
N LYS A 100 20.85 -21.84 -12.28
CA LYS A 100 21.69 -20.63 -12.33
C LYS A 100 23.15 -20.92 -11.99
N ILE A 101 23.40 -21.96 -11.21
CA ILE A 101 24.75 -22.45 -10.95
C ILE A 101 25.17 -23.25 -12.19
N GLU A 102 25.74 -22.56 -13.17
CA GLU A 102 26.35 -23.25 -14.31
C GLU A 102 27.36 -24.28 -13.77
N PRO A 103 27.31 -25.55 -14.22
CA PRO A 103 28.27 -26.54 -13.81
C PRO A 103 29.65 -26.04 -14.26
N VAL A 104 30.56 -25.86 -13.31
CA VAL A 104 31.95 -25.48 -13.60
C VAL A 104 32.58 -26.64 -14.40
N THR A 105 32.53 -26.54 -15.72
CA THR A 105 32.99 -27.59 -16.66
C THR A 105 34.49 -27.80 -16.60
N THR A 106 35.23 -26.81 -16.10
CA THR A 106 36.68 -26.86 -15.91
C THR A 106 37.00 -26.52 -14.47
N VAL A 107 37.13 -27.55 -13.63
CA VAL A 107 37.64 -27.37 -12.27
C VAL A 107 39.11 -27.00 -12.39
N ASP A 108 39.45 -25.75 -12.09
CA ASP A 108 40.83 -25.30 -12.04
C ASP A 108 41.56 -25.98 -10.87
N LEU A 109 42.47 -26.90 -11.18
CA LEU A 109 43.28 -27.64 -10.18
C LEU A 109 44.07 -26.70 -9.25
N SER A 110 44.36 -25.47 -9.71
CA SER A 110 45.04 -24.43 -8.93
C SER A 110 44.17 -23.85 -7.80
N THR A 111 42.84 -23.83 -7.96
CA THR A 111 41.91 -23.42 -6.90
C THR A 111 41.62 -24.51 -5.89
N LEU A 112 41.71 -25.78 -6.30
CA LEU A 112 41.51 -26.94 -5.44
C LEU A 112 42.77 -27.28 -4.60
N ALA A 113 43.94 -26.81 -5.03
CA ALA A 113 45.19 -26.99 -4.31
C ALA A 113 45.21 -26.24 -2.96
N PRO A 114 45.88 -26.78 -1.94
CA PRO A 114 46.13 -26.06 -0.69
C PRO A 114 46.80 -24.71 -0.97
N LYS A 115 46.18 -23.63 -0.50
CA LYS A 115 46.72 -22.29 -0.69
C LYS A 115 47.87 -22.02 0.28
N LYS A 116 48.72 -21.04 -0.07
CA LYS A 116 49.78 -20.56 0.83
C LYS A 116 49.18 -20.09 2.16
N ILE A 117 49.90 -20.29 3.26
CA ILE A 117 49.45 -19.88 4.60
C ILE A 117 49.11 -18.37 4.67
N ASP A 118 49.83 -17.53 3.92
CA ASP A 118 49.62 -16.08 3.87
C ASP A 118 48.50 -15.64 2.91
N TRP A 119 47.83 -16.58 2.22
CA TRP A 119 46.86 -16.23 1.19
C TRP A 119 45.66 -15.46 1.76
N ASP A 120 45.18 -15.92 2.92
CA ASP A 120 44.08 -15.28 3.63
C ASP A 120 44.48 -13.88 4.12
N LEU A 121 45.69 -13.78 4.69
CA LEU A 121 46.26 -12.52 5.15
C LEU A 121 46.37 -11.49 4.01
N LYS A 122 46.84 -11.91 2.83
CA LYS A 122 46.93 -11.05 1.66
C LYS A 122 45.57 -10.57 1.19
N ARG A 123 44.59 -11.48 1.07
CA ARG A 123 43.23 -11.14 0.62
C ARG A 123 42.58 -10.10 1.54
N ASP A 124 42.71 -10.28 2.85
CA ASP A 124 42.06 -9.41 3.82
C ASP A 124 42.76 -8.04 3.93
N ILE A 125 44.08 -8.00 3.73
CA ILE A 125 44.86 -6.76 3.71
C ILE A 125 44.73 -6.01 2.38
N GLU A 126 44.49 -6.69 1.26
CA GLU A 126 44.43 -6.12 -0.10
C GLU A 126 43.49 -4.90 -0.16
N LYS A 127 42.29 -5.01 0.41
CA LYS A 127 41.31 -3.92 0.43
C LYS A 127 41.81 -2.67 1.18
N ARG A 128 42.66 -2.85 2.19
CA ARG A 128 43.28 -1.74 2.95
C ARG A 128 44.45 -1.14 2.19
N LEU A 129 45.29 -1.99 1.58
CA LEU A 129 46.40 -1.56 0.73
C LEU A 129 45.90 -0.76 -0.47
N GLN A 130 44.86 -1.22 -1.16
CA GLN A 130 44.28 -0.51 -2.30
C GLN A 130 43.79 0.90 -1.93
N LYS A 131 43.19 1.06 -0.74
CA LYS A 131 42.78 2.38 -0.24
C LYS A 131 43.97 3.28 0.08
N LEU A 132 45.03 2.70 0.66
CA LEU A 132 46.25 3.42 0.99
C LEU A 132 46.99 3.84 -0.28
N GLU A 133 47.17 2.92 -1.23
CA GLU A 133 47.83 3.15 -2.52
C GLU A 133 47.18 4.30 -3.29
N ARG A 134 45.84 4.36 -3.36
CA ARG A 134 45.12 5.49 -3.97
C ARG A 134 45.47 6.83 -3.33
N ARG A 135 45.59 6.87 -1.99
CA ARG A 135 45.97 8.09 -1.26
C ARG A 135 47.44 8.43 -1.49
N THR A 136 48.31 7.43 -1.49
CA THR A 136 49.74 7.60 -1.77
C THR A 136 49.95 8.14 -3.19
N GLN A 137 49.30 7.56 -4.20
CA GLN A 137 49.34 8.05 -5.59
C GLN A 137 48.81 9.49 -5.70
N LYS A 138 47.72 9.83 -4.99
CA LYS A 138 47.22 11.21 -4.94
C LYS A 138 48.24 12.17 -4.33
N CYS A 139 48.84 11.80 -3.21
CA CYS A 139 49.86 12.59 -2.53
C CYS A 139 51.11 12.77 -3.41
N ILE A 140 51.57 11.69 -4.07
CA ILE A 140 52.67 11.75 -5.06
C ILE A 140 52.32 12.72 -6.20
N ALA A 141 51.10 12.64 -6.75
CA ALA A 141 50.66 13.55 -7.81
C ALA A 141 50.62 15.02 -7.34
N GLU A 142 50.17 15.27 -6.11
CA GLU A 142 50.19 16.61 -5.50
C GLU A 142 51.63 17.13 -5.31
N MET A 143 52.52 16.31 -4.74
CA MET A 143 53.94 16.65 -4.60
C MET A 143 54.62 16.95 -5.95
N ILE A 144 54.29 16.21 -7.01
CA ILE A 144 54.81 16.48 -8.36
C ILE A 144 54.29 17.81 -8.89
N ARG A 145 53.00 18.13 -8.69
CA ARG A 145 52.43 19.42 -9.10
C ARG A 145 53.09 20.59 -8.39
N GLU A 146 53.28 20.51 -7.07
CA GLU A 146 53.97 21.55 -6.29
C GLU A 146 55.40 21.76 -6.78
N ARG A 147 56.16 20.68 -6.99
CA ARG A 147 57.54 20.76 -7.49
C ARG A 147 57.64 21.36 -8.89
N LEU A 148 56.68 21.04 -9.77
CA LEU A 148 56.62 21.61 -11.12
C LEU A 148 56.26 23.10 -11.06
N ALA A 149 55.34 23.50 -10.17
CA ALA A 149 54.97 24.90 -9.95
C ALA A 149 56.14 25.73 -9.35
N GLU A 150 56.96 25.12 -8.50
CA GLU A 150 58.19 25.73 -7.97
C GLU A 150 59.34 25.81 -9.01
N GLY A 151 59.16 25.24 -10.21
CA GLY A 151 60.15 25.28 -11.29
C GLY A 151 61.40 24.43 -11.03
N LYS A 152 61.35 23.48 -10.08
CA LYS A 152 62.53 22.75 -9.58
C LYS A 152 62.79 21.39 -10.24
N GLY A 153 62.23 21.07 -11.41
CA GLY A 153 62.61 19.83 -12.10
C GLY A 153 61.90 19.49 -13.39
N ASP A 154 62.61 18.72 -14.23
CA ASP A 154 62.08 18.03 -15.40
C ASP A 154 61.22 16.83 -14.97
N LEU A 155 60.00 16.74 -15.49
CA LEU A 155 58.96 15.78 -15.08
C LEU A 155 59.47 14.33 -15.18
N ALA A 156 60.25 14.01 -16.22
CA ALA A 156 60.78 12.66 -16.45
C ALA A 156 61.73 12.19 -15.35
N SER A 157 62.59 13.08 -14.83
CA SER A 157 63.51 12.76 -13.73
C SER A 157 62.79 12.53 -12.40
N THR A 158 61.73 13.30 -12.13
CA THR A 158 61.01 13.25 -10.85
C THR A 158 60.14 12.01 -10.71
N VAL A 159 59.53 11.55 -11.81
CA VAL A 159 58.73 10.32 -11.83
C VAL A 159 59.63 9.09 -11.65
N ASN A 160 60.80 9.04 -12.31
CA ASN A 160 61.73 7.92 -12.20
C ASN A 160 62.37 7.79 -10.80
N ALA A 161 62.53 8.88 -10.05
CA ALA A 161 63.05 8.85 -8.68
C ALA A 161 62.08 8.23 -7.66
N GLY A 162 60.78 8.15 -7.97
CA GLY A 162 59.75 7.59 -7.07
C GLY A 162 59.41 6.11 -7.30
N VAL A 163 60.00 5.47 -8.33
CA VAL A 163 59.72 4.08 -8.75
C VAL A 163 60.92 3.16 -8.45
N GLN A 164 61.77 3.51 -7.47
CA GLN A 164 62.86 2.66 -6.96
C GLN A 164 62.48 1.98 -5.65
#